data_AF-A0A533RI91-F1
#
_entry.id   AF-A0A533RI91-F1
#
_cell.length_a   1.000
_cell.length_b   1.000
_cell.length_c   1.000
_cell.angle_alpha   90.00
_cell.angle_beta   90.00
_cell.angle_gamma   90.00
#
_symmetry.space_group_name_H-M   'P 1'
#
loop_
_entity.id
_entity.type
_entity.pdbx_description
1 polymer ?
#
loop_
_entity_poly.entity_id
_entity_poly.type
_entity_poly.pdbx_seq_one_letter_code
_entity_poly.pdbx_strand_id
1 'polypeptide(L)'
;MSAATFAQFVVAGLKYGAIYALMALGFTIVYGATGVINFAQGEFYMLGGMLLVWAFSALGLPLPLALLLAVAAAAAAGALFELVAIRPRKDGDPLALIIITIGGSMLISSLARHVWGANELALRRAGGVDLNAFTPGDSILLLGAAIERQALWIWGLTVLAVIALTLLY
;
A
#
# COMPACT_ATOMS: atom_id res chain seq x y z
N MET A 1 -20.95 -22.99 11.04
CA MET A 1 -19.54 -22.70 10.66
C MET A 1 -18.64 -23.59 11.48
N SER A 2 -17.63 -24.22 10.87
CA SER A 2 -16.66 -25.01 11.64
C SER A 2 -15.69 -24.06 12.38
N ALA A 3 -15.07 -24.54 13.46
CA ALA A 3 -14.06 -23.78 14.21
C ALA A 3 -12.88 -23.35 13.30
N ALA A 4 -12.50 -24.19 12.34
CA ALA A 4 -11.48 -23.89 11.35
C ALA A 4 -11.88 -22.72 10.43
N THR A 5 -13.12 -22.68 9.92
CA THR A 5 -13.60 -21.57 9.08
C THR A 5 -13.64 -20.27 9.88
N PHE A 6 -14.05 -20.31 11.14
CA PHE A 6 -14.03 -19.13 12.00
C PHE A 6 -12.59 -18.61 12.22
N ALA A 7 -11.66 -19.50 12.57
CA ALA A 7 -10.25 -19.15 12.72
C ALA A 7 -9.66 -18.55 11.43
N GLN A 8 -10.04 -19.06 10.25
CA GLN A 8 -9.62 -18.51 8.96
C GLN A 8 -10.10 -17.06 8.78
N PHE A 9 -11.35 -16.75 9.14
CA PHE A 9 -11.86 -15.39 9.05
C PHE A 9 -11.20 -14.44 10.04
N VAL A 10 -10.85 -14.91 11.24
CA VAL A 10 -10.08 -14.12 12.20
C VAL A 10 -8.69 -13.79 11.63
N VAL A 11 -7.97 -14.77 11.10
CA VAL A 11 -6.65 -14.56 10.48
C VAL A 11 -6.75 -13.59 9.30
N ALA A 12 -7.73 -13.78 8.40
CA ALA A 12 -7.94 -12.88 7.26
C ALA A 12 -8.30 -11.46 7.73
N GLY A 13 -9.18 -11.34 8.72
CA GLY A 13 -9.57 -10.06 9.32
C GLY A 13 -8.38 -9.33 9.94
N LEU A 14 -7.51 -10.04 10.66
CA LEU A 14 -6.27 -9.48 11.20
C LEU A 14 -5.31 -9.03 10.09
N LYS A 15 -5.19 -9.78 9.00
CA LYS A 15 -4.37 -9.40 7.84
C LYS A 15 -4.85 -8.09 7.22
N TYR A 16 -6.14 -7.99 6.87
CA TYR A 16 -6.70 -6.78 6.28
C TYR A 16 -6.74 -5.61 7.27
N GLY A 17 -7.05 -5.86 8.54
CA GLY A 17 -7.01 -4.86 9.59
C GLY A 17 -5.62 -4.24 9.76
N ALA A 18 -4.56 -5.05 9.69
CA ALA A 18 -3.18 -4.57 9.75
C ALA A 18 -2.78 -3.70 8.53
N ILE A 19 -3.27 -4.04 7.34
CA ILE A 19 -3.11 -3.21 6.13
C ILE A 19 -3.82 -1.87 6.32
N TYR A 20 -5.08 -1.88 6.77
CA TYR A 20 -5.82 -0.64 7.02
C TYR A 20 -5.22 0.20 8.15
N ALA A 21 -4.65 -0.43 9.17
CA ALA A 21 -3.92 0.26 10.23
C ALA A 21 -2.67 0.98 9.69
N LEU A 22 -1.89 0.33 8.81
CA LEU A 22 -0.77 0.97 8.11
C LEU A 22 -1.21 2.13 7.22
N MET A 23 -2.33 1.97 6.50
CA MET A 23 -2.89 3.04 5.67
C MET A 23 -3.36 4.23 6.51
N ALA A 24 -4.00 3.97 7.65
CA ALA A 24 -4.40 5.02 8.59
C ALA A 24 -3.16 5.72 9.18
N LEU A 25 -2.14 4.96 9.56
CA LEU A 25 -0.88 5.49 10.08
C LEU A 25 -0.21 6.44 9.08
N GLY A 26 -0.10 6.03 7.81
CA GLY A 26 0.47 6.87 6.76
C GLY A 26 -0.32 8.16 6.55
N PHE A 27 -1.66 8.08 6.59
CA PHE A 27 -2.53 9.26 6.54
C PHE A 27 -2.30 10.19 7.74
N THR A 28 -2.23 9.65 8.95
CA THR A 28 -1.98 10.41 10.19
C THR A 28 -0.63 11.11 10.16
N ILE A 29 0.43 10.45 9.66
CA ILE A 29 1.76 11.05 9.56
C ILE A 29 1.75 12.22 8.55
N VAL A 30 1.17 12.01 7.37
CA VAL A 30 1.08 13.06 6.34
C VAL A 30 0.28 14.25 6.86
N TYR A 31 -0.89 14.01 7.45
CA TYR A 31 -1.70 15.06 8.04
C TYR A 31 -0.98 15.78 9.19
N GLY A 32 -0.32 15.03 10.08
CA GLY A 32 0.43 15.59 11.20
C GLY A 32 1.63 16.44 10.77
N ALA A 33 2.29 16.10 9.66
CA ALA A 33 3.42 16.84 9.12
C ALA A 33 3.01 18.07 8.29
N THR A 34 1.89 17.99 7.55
CA THR A 34 1.49 19.02 6.59
C THR A 34 0.36 19.92 7.08
N GLY A 35 -0.48 19.43 7.99
CA GLY A 35 -1.77 20.06 8.34
C GLY A 35 -2.83 19.95 7.24
N VAL A 36 -2.56 19.21 6.15
CA VAL A 36 -3.43 19.14 4.97
C VAL A 36 -4.12 17.78 4.89
N ILE A 37 -5.45 17.79 4.75
CA ILE A 37 -6.23 16.57 4.48
C ILE A 37 -6.01 16.20 3.01
N ASN A 38 -5.18 15.18 2.76
CA ASN A 38 -4.87 14.71 1.42
C ASN A 38 -5.86 13.64 0.96
N PHE A 39 -6.85 14.02 0.15
CA PHE A 39 -7.81 13.08 -0.44
C PHE A 39 -7.22 12.14 -1.50
N ALA A 40 -6.01 12.43 -2.01
CA ALA A 40 -5.30 11.54 -2.94
C ALA A 40 -4.52 10.42 -2.24
N GLN A 41 -4.54 10.34 -0.91
CA GLN A 41 -3.74 9.36 -0.16
C GLN A 41 -4.00 7.91 -0.61
N GLY A 42 -5.27 7.57 -0.90
CA GLY A 42 -5.66 6.26 -1.43
C GLY A 42 -4.92 5.88 -2.71
N GLU A 43 -4.68 6.86 -3.59
CA GLU A 43 -4.01 6.62 -4.87
C GLU A 43 -2.54 6.30 -4.70
N PHE A 44 -1.85 6.85 -3.70
CA PHE A 44 -0.45 6.51 -3.43
C PHE A 44 -0.31 5.08 -2.92
N TYR A 45 -1.28 4.57 -2.15
CA TYR A 45 -1.33 3.16 -1.76
C TYR A 45 -1.55 2.26 -2.98
N MET A 46 -2.48 2.63 -3.87
CA MET A 46 -2.70 1.92 -5.13
C MET A 46 -1.44 1.92 -6.00
N LEU A 47 -0.78 3.07 -6.18
CA LEU A 47 0.44 3.20 -6.97
C LEU A 47 1.54 2.27 -6.45
N GLY A 48 1.74 2.19 -5.13
CA GLY A 48 2.73 1.26 -4.56
C GLY A 48 2.48 -0.19 -4.96
N GLY A 49 1.22 -0.64 -4.92
CA GLY A 49 0.85 -1.99 -5.38
C GLY A 49 1.02 -2.19 -6.88
N MET A 50 0.55 -1.25 -7.70
CA MET A 50 0.64 -1.34 -9.16
C MET A 50 2.09 -1.29 -9.66
N LEU A 51 2.91 -0.42 -9.08
CA LEU A 51 4.33 -0.31 -9.40
C LEU A 51 5.09 -1.58 -9.02
N LEU A 52 4.71 -2.24 -7.92
CA LEU A 52 5.27 -3.55 -7.55
C LEU A 52 4.93 -4.61 -8.61
N VAL A 53 3.66 -4.73 -9.00
CA VAL A 53 3.23 -5.70 -10.02
C VAL A 53 3.92 -5.40 -11.35
N TRP A 54 4.02 -4.14 -11.75
CA TRP A 54 4.68 -3.74 -12.98
C TRP A 54 6.19 -4.02 -12.95
N ALA A 55 6.89 -3.64 -11.88
CA ALA A 55 8.31 -3.90 -11.71
C ALA A 55 8.62 -5.41 -11.70
N PHE A 56 7.75 -6.21 -11.08
CA PHE A 56 7.92 -7.64 -11.03
C PHE A 56 7.60 -8.31 -12.38
N SER A 57 6.43 -8.04 -12.95
CA SER A 57 5.92 -8.76 -14.12
C SER A 57 6.44 -8.21 -15.46
N ALA A 58 6.58 -6.88 -15.59
CA ALA A 58 6.98 -6.24 -16.84
C ALA A 58 8.50 -6.06 -16.94
N LEU A 59 9.18 -5.70 -15.83
CA LEU A 59 10.64 -5.57 -15.81
C LEU A 59 11.36 -6.88 -15.43
N GLY A 60 10.64 -7.89 -14.94
CA GLY A 60 11.22 -9.17 -14.53
C GLY A 60 12.13 -9.07 -13.31
N LEU A 61 12.00 -8.02 -12.49
CA LEU A 61 12.84 -7.82 -11.31
C LEU A 61 12.51 -8.86 -10.22
N PRO A 62 13.50 -9.35 -9.47
CA PRO A 62 13.22 -10.19 -8.31
C PRO A 62 12.42 -9.39 -7.28
N LEU A 63 11.53 -10.07 -6.56
CA LEU A 63 10.52 -9.43 -5.70
C LEU A 63 11.10 -8.40 -4.70
N PRO A 64 12.26 -8.62 -4.04
CA PRO A 64 12.85 -7.60 -3.18
C PRO A 64 13.24 -6.30 -3.91
N LEU A 65 13.80 -6.41 -5.13
CA LEU A 65 14.16 -5.24 -5.93
C LEU A 65 12.91 -4.56 -6.50
N ALA A 66 11.91 -5.34 -6.91
CA ALA A 66 10.62 -4.80 -7.33
C ALA A 66 9.94 -4.02 -6.21
N LEU A 67 10.00 -4.52 -4.96
CA LEU A 67 9.47 -3.85 -3.78
C LEU A 67 10.20 -2.53 -3.49
N LEU A 68 11.54 -2.55 -3.50
CA LEU A 68 12.33 -1.32 -3.30
C LEU A 68 12.04 -0.28 -4.39
N LEU A 69 11.96 -0.71 -5.64
CA LEU A 69 11.62 0.18 -6.76
C LEU A 69 10.20 0.76 -6.59
N ALA A 70 9.22 -0.06 -6.24
CA ALA A 70 7.84 0.37 -6.05
C ALA A 70 7.71 1.39 -4.92
N VAL A 71 8.35 1.14 -3.77
CA VAL A 71 8.37 2.08 -2.64
C VAL A 71 9.07 3.38 -3.03
N ALA A 72 10.24 3.33 -3.67
CA ALA A 72 10.97 4.51 -4.09
C ALA A 72 10.20 5.35 -5.13
N ALA A 73 9.57 4.70 -6.11
CA ALA A 73 8.79 5.37 -7.13
C ALA A 73 7.48 5.96 -6.57
N ALA A 74 6.79 5.26 -5.67
CA ALA A 74 5.60 5.81 -4.99
C ALA A 74 5.97 7.00 -4.09
N ALA A 75 7.09 6.91 -3.36
CA ALA A 75 7.60 8.02 -2.56
C ALA A 75 7.99 9.23 -3.43
N ALA A 76 8.64 8.99 -4.57
CA ALA A 76 8.97 10.05 -5.53
C ALA A 76 7.71 10.70 -6.12
N ALA A 77 6.67 9.92 -6.44
CA ALA A 77 5.39 10.45 -6.90
C ALA A 77 4.72 11.31 -5.81
N GLY A 78 4.74 10.87 -4.55
CA GLY A 78 4.23 11.64 -3.42
C GLY A 78 5.00 12.94 -3.20
N ALA A 79 6.33 12.88 -3.25
CA ALA A 79 7.18 14.06 -3.15
C ALA A 79 6.95 15.04 -4.31
N LEU A 80 6.79 14.55 -5.53
CA LEU A 80 6.46 15.38 -6.68
C LEU A 80 5.09 16.05 -6.51
N PHE A 81 4.09 15.30 -6.06
CA PHE A 81 2.76 15.84 -5.78
C PHE A 81 2.78 16.92 -4.70
N GLU A 82 3.52 16.69 -3.61
CA GLU A 82 3.73 17.68 -2.57
C GLU A 82 4.39 18.95 -3.13
N LEU A 83 5.47 18.81 -3.88
CA LEU A 83 6.24 19.94 -4.41
C LEU A 83 5.47 20.77 -5.43
N VAL A 84 4.68 20.12 -6.29
CA VAL A 84 4.03 20.78 -7.45
C VAL A 84 2.60 21.21 -7.13
N ALA A 85 1.86 20.42 -6.35
CA ALA A 85 0.44 20.67 -6.12
C ALA A 85 0.18 21.32 -4.75
N ILE A 86 0.80 20.81 -3.68
CA ILE A 86 0.48 21.20 -2.30
C ILE A 86 1.32 22.39 -1.84
N ARG A 87 2.65 22.27 -1.87
CA ARG A 87 3.61 23.26 -1.37
C ARG A 87 3.40 24.67 -1.93
N PRO A 88 3.04 24.90 -3.21
CA PRO A 88 2.78 26.25 -3.73
C PRO A 88 1.50 26.89 -3.18
N ARG A 89 0.58 26.10 -2.62
CA ARG A 89 -0.72 26.55 -2.12
C ARG A 89 -0.94 26.26 -0.63
N LYS A 90 0.11 25.82 0.08
CA LYS A 90 0.04 25.42 1.49
C LYS A 90 -0.46 26.54 2.42
N ASP A 91 -0.13 27.79 2.09
CA ASP A 91 -0.52 28.98 2.88
C ASP A 91 -1.85 29.59 2.40
N GLY A 92 -2.53 28.93 1.45
CA GLY A 92 -3.80 29.36 0.88
C GLY A 92 -5.02 28.84 1.64
N ASP A 93 -6.20 29.02 1.03
CA ASP A 93 -7.47 28.51 1.54
C ASP A 93 -7.44 26.97 1.68
N PRO A 94 -7.72 26.40 2.87
CA PRO A 94 -7.82 24.95 3.06
C PRO A 94 -8.75 24.25 2.06
N LEU A 95 -9.84 24.92 1.65
CA LEU A 95 -10.76 24.38 0.65
C LEU A 95 -10.08 24.21 -0.72
N ALA A 96 -9.17 25.11 -1.08
CA ALA A 96 -8.39 24.99 -2.31
C ALA A 96 -7.47 23.77 -2.29
N LEU A 97 -6.85 23.46 -1.15
CA LEU A 97 -6.01 22.26 -0.99
C LEU A 97 -6.84 20.97 -1.08
N ILE A 98 -8.06 20.97 -0.53
CA ILE A 98 -9.00 19.86 -0.70
C ILE A 98 -9.32 19.65 -2.19
N ILE A 99 -9.67 20.71 -2.92
CA ILE A 99 -9.95 20.63 -4.36
C ILE A 99 -8.73 20.10 -5.13
N ILE A 100 -7.53 20.58 -4.80
CA ILE A 100 -6.27 20.11 -5.43
C ILE A 100 -6.05 18.62 -5.19
N THR A 101 -6.27 18.14 -3.96
CA THR A 101 -6.06 16.72 -3.63
C THR A 101 -7.12 15.82 -4.27
N ILE A 102 -8.38 16.28 -4.37
CA ILE A 102 -9.43 15.56 -5.11
C ILE A 102 -9.09 15.51 -6.61
N GLY A 103 -8.70 16.63 -7.22
CA GLY A 103 -8.27 16.67 -8.62
C GLY A 103 -7.05 15.81 -8.88
N GLY A 104 -6.09 15.79 -7.94
CA GLY A 104 -4.94 14.92 -7.94
C GLY A 104 -5.32 13.44 -7.89
N SER A 105 -6.29 13.07 -7.04
CA SER A 105 -6.81 11.70 -6.99
C SER A 105 -7.40 11.27 -8.33
N MET A 106 -8.23 12.12 -8.94
CA MET A 106 -8.82 11.85 -10.25
C MET A 106 -7.75 11.72 -11.35
N LEU A 107 -6.72 12.56 -11.31
CA LEU A 107 -5.59 12.48 -12.25
C LEU A 107 -4.83 11.16 -12.09
N ILE A 108 -4.39 10.83 -10.88
CA ILE A 108 -3.58 9.62 -10.61
C ILE A 108 -4.39 8.37 -10.95
N SER A 109 -5.63 8.27 -10.50
CA SER A 109 -6.51 7.13 -10.80
C SER A 109 -6.80 7.00 -12.30
N SER A 110 -6.94 8.10 -13.03
CA SER A 110 -7.18 8.06 -14.47
C SER A 110 -5.92 7.67 -15.25
N LEU A 111 -4.75 8.18 -14.86
CA LEU A 111 -3.47 7.76 -15.44
C LEU A 111 -3.20 6.28 -15.15
N ALA A 112 -3.42 5.83 -13.91
CA ALA A 112 -3.25 4.44 -13.55
C ALA A 112 -4.16 3.53 -14.38
N ARG A 113 -5.45 3.90 -14.55
CA ARG A 113 -6.38 3.17 -15.42
C ARG A 113 -5.97 3.18 -16.89
N HIS A 114 -5.35 4.27 -17.37
CA HIS A 114 -4.86 4.33 -18.75
C HIS A 114 -3.65 3.41 -18.98
N VAL A 115 -2.73 3.36 -18.02
CA VAL A 115 -1.48 2.58 -18.12
C VAL A 115 -1.73 1.09 -17.86
N TRP A 116 -2.51 0.76 -16.83
CA TRP A 116 -2.69 -0.61 -16.33
C TRP A 116 -4.08 -1.20 -16.56
N GLY A 117 -5.04 -0.40 -17.02
CA GLY A 117 -6.44 -0.79 -17.11
C GLY A 117 -7.19 -0.61 -15.79
N ALA A 118 -8.51 -0.85 -15.83
CA ALA A 118 -9.39 -0.74 -14.66
C ALA A 118 -9.52 -2.03 -13.85
N ASN A 119 -8.84 -3.10 -14.25
CA ASN A 119 -8.95 -4.42 -13.62
C ASN A 119 -7.95 -4.57 -12.48
N GLU A 120 -8.29 -5.41 -11.50
CA GLU A 120 -7.36 -5.81 -10.45
C GLU A 120 -6.13 -6.51 -11.05
N LEU A 121 -4.97 -5.87 -10.89
CA LEU A 121 -3.70 -6.45 -11.22
C LEU A 121 -3.28 -7.41 -10.12
N ALA A 122 -3.58 -8.70 -10.29
CA ALA A 122 -2.98 -9.72 -9.45
C ALA A 122 -1.48 -9.86 -9.80
N LEU A 123 -0.63 -10.03 -8.78
CA LEU A 123 0.69 -10.66 -8.95
C LEU A 123 0.44 -12.09 -9.46
N ARG A 124 0.26 -12.22 -10.77
CA ARG A 124 -0.12 -13.47 -11.43
C ARG A 124 1.12 -14.06 -12.06
N ARG A 125 1.48 -15.27 -11.61
CA ARG A 125 2.55 -16.17 -12.12
C ARG A 125 3.12 -15.74 -13.47
N ALA A 126 4.19 -14.94 -13.47
CA ALA A 126 5.01 -14.75 -14.65
C ALA A 126 5.93 -15.98 -14.79
N GLY A 127 5.76 -16.76 -15.86
CA GLY A 127 6.73 -17.80 -16.24
C GLY A 127 6.70 -19.13 -15.45
N GLY A 128 5.61 -19.48 -14.77
CA GLY A 128 5.49 -20.80 -14.11
C GLY A 128 6.31 -20.98 -12.83
N VAL A 129 6.98 -19.94 -12.35
CA VAL A 129 7.66 -19.92 -11.04
C VAL A 129 6.74 -19.24 -10.02
N ASP A 130 6.36 -19.97 -8.97
CA ASP A 130 5.62 -19.44 -7.82
C ASP A 130 6.50 -18.52 -6.98
N LEU A 131 6.67 -17.28 -7.44
CA LEU A 131 7.32 -16.20 -6.70
C LEU A 131 6.30 -15.35 -5.93
N ASN A 132 5.07 -15.85 -5.77
CA ASN A 132 3.93 -15.16 -5.16
C ASN A 132 4.13 -14.77 -3.69
N ALA A 133 5.29 -15.07 -3.09
CA ALA A 133 5.59 -14.75 -1.71
C ALA A 133 7.02 -14.22 -1.56
N PHE A 134 7.15 -13.11 -0.82
CA PHE A 134 8.44 -12.63 -0.30
C PHE A 134 9.19 -13.73 0.46
N THR A 135 8.44 -14.64 1.07
CA THR A 135 8.95 -15.87 1.68
C THR A 135 8.23 -17.07 1.05
N PRO A 136 8.88 -17.81 0.15
CA PRO A 136 8.32 -19.02 -0.44
C PRO A 136 7.94 -20.07 0.62
N GLY A 137 6.97 -20.91 0.28
CA GLY A 137 6.59 -22.09 1.06
C GLY A 137 5.10 -22.14 1.42
N ASP A 138 4.66 -23.32 1.85
CA ASP A 138 3.25 -23.56 2.18
C ASP A 138 2.77 -22.70 3.34
N SER A 139 1.45 -22.45 3.36
CA SER A 139 0.77 -21.76 4.46
C SER A 139 0.98 -22.51 5.77
N ILE A 140 1.18 -21.76 6.84
CA ILE A 140 1.32 -22.33 8.18
C ILE A 140 -0.10 -22.62 8.70
N LEU A 141 -0.39 -23.89 8.97
CA LEU A 141 -1.69 -24.28 9.51
C LEU A 141 -1.70 -24.06 11.03
N LEU A 142 -2.53 -23.15 11.51
CA LEU A 142 -2.70 -22.84 12.93
C LEU A 142 -4.17 -22.96 13.29
N LEU A 143 -4.53 -23.84 14.23
CA LEU A 143 -5.92 -24.02 14.70
C LEU A 143 -6.94 -24.30 13.56
N GLY A 144 -6.49 -24.94 12.48
CA GLY A 144 -7.31 -25.21 11.29
C GLY A 144 -7.43 -24.02 10.31
N ALA A 145 -6.80 -22.88 10.61
CA ALA A 145 -6.64 -21.75 9.70
C ALA A 145 -5.30 -21.82 8.95
N ALA A 146 -5.32 -21.58 7.66
CA ALA A 146 -4.13 -21.42 6.83
C ALA A 146 -3.64 -19.96 6.91
N ILE A 147 -2.48 -19.76 7.51
CA ILE A 147 -1.80 -18.47 7.60
C ILE A 147 -0.79 -18.37 6.46
N GLU A 148 -1.04 -17.45 5.52
CA GLU A 148 -0.08 -17.08 4.48
C GLU A 148 1.19 -16.47 5.12
N ARG A 149 2.37 -16.86 4.65
CA ARG A 149 3.65 -16.33 5.18
C ARG A 149 3.78 -14.82 5.06
N GLN A 150 3.13 -14.22 4.06
CA GLN A 150 3.07 -12.77 3.89
C GLN A 150 2.29 -12.07 5.02
N ALA A 151 1.31 -12.73 5.64
CA ALA A 151 0.59 -12.15 6.77
C ALA A 151 1.53 -11.84 7.95
N LEU A 152 2.57 -12.66 8.15
CA LEU A 152 3.58 -12.42 9.18
C LEU A 152 4.37 -11.13 8.91
N TRP A 153 4.72 -10.86 7.65
CA TRP A 153 5.38 -9.62 7.26
C TRP A 153 4.46 -8.41 7.43
N ILE A 154 3.20 -8.52 7.03
CA ILE A 154 2.22 -7.45 7.22
C ILE A 154 2.08 -7.13 8.71
N TRP A 155 1.83 -8.13 9.56
CA TRP A 155 1.70 -7.92 11.00
C TRP A 155 2.98 -7.38 11.63
N GLY A 156 4.14 -7.95 11.28
CA GLY A 156 5.44 -7.51 11.77
C GLY A 156 5.74 -6.05 11.40
N LEU A 157 5.49 -5.66 10.16
CA LEU A 157 5.67 -4.29 9.70
C LEU A 157 4.67 -3.32 10.35
N THR A 158 3.41 -3.73 10.55
CA THR A 158 2.43 -2.93 11.28
C THR A 158 2.88 -2.67 12.72
N VAL A 159 3.29 -3.72 13.44
CA VAL A 159 3.77 -3.58 14.82
C VAL A 159 5.03 -2.71 14.87
N LEU A 160 5.98 -2.94 13.97
CA LEU A 160 7.21 -2.13 13.88
C LEU A 160 6.90 -0.66 13.61
N ALA A 161 6.01 -0.36 12.66
CA ALA A 161 5.64 1.00 12.31
C ALA A 161 4.92 1.72 13.46
N VAL A 162 4.04 1.02 14.17
CA VAL A 162 3.37 1.56 15.37
C VAL A 162 4.38 1.83 16.47
N ILE A 163 5.26 0.87 16.79
CA ILE A 163 6.31 1.03 17.81
C ILE A 163 7.21 2.20 17.45
N ALA A 164 7.69 2.26 16.20
CA ALA A 164 8.53 3.36 15.72
C ALA A 164 7.83 4.71 15.90
N LEU A 165 6.54 4.81 15.54
CA LEU A 165 5.79 6.04 15.73
C LEU A 165 5.68 6.41 17.22
N THR A 166 5.36 5.45 18.09
CA THR A 166 5.23 5.70 19.54
C THR A 166 6.54 6.06 20.24
N LEU A 167 7.69 5.72 19.66
CA LEU A 167 9.00 6.08 20.21
C LEU A 167 9.48 7.44 19.70
N LEU A 168 8.96 7.91 18.56
CA LEU A 168 9.35 9.17 17.92
C LEU A 168 8.46 10.36 18.33
N TYR A 169 7.30 10.08 18.92
CA TYR A 169 6.35 11.07 19.48
C TYR A 169 6.26 10.92 20.99
#